data_AF-A0A9P0TU42-F1
#
_entry.id   AF-A0A9P0TU42-F1
#
_cell.length_a   1.000
_cell.length_b   1.000
_cell.length_c   1.000
_cell.angle_alpha   90.00
_cell.angle_beta   90.00
_cell.angle_gamma   90.00
#
_symmetry.space_group_name_H-M   'P 1'
#
loop_
_entity.id
_entity.type
_entity.pdbx_description
1 polymer ?
#
loop_
_entity_poly.entity_id
_entity_poly.type
_entity_poly.pdbx_seq_one_letter_code
_entity_poly.pdbx_strand_id
1 'polypeptide(L)'
;MDVPRPTSRVEIVAAMRRVRYEFKARGMKKRKVTVDVSTDGVRVTTRSKITKGKSPGKLFGRKTTKCSETIEIMHHPIYRIFYVSHDSSDLKIFSYIARDGATNVFKCSVFKSNKKHKNKWYFDDFDDPYHPHE
;
A
#
# COMPACT_ATOMS: atom_id res chain seq x y z
N MET A 1 -7.02 -2.31 7.13
CA MET A 1 -8.28 -2.50 7.88
C MET A 1 -8.15 -3.74 8.74
N ASP A 2 -8.62 -3.67 9.98
CA ASP A 2 -8.62 -4.79 10.90
C ASP A 2 -9.65 -5.84 10.49
N VAL A 3 -9.28 -7.11 10.63
CA VAL A 3 -10.10 -8.26 10.30
C VAL A 3 -9.98 -9.32 11.40
N PRO A 4 -11.03 -10.11 11.66
CA PRO A 4 -10.89 -11.29 12.51
C PRO A 4 -9.90 -12.26 11.87
N ARG A 5 -9.29 -13.14 12.68
CA ARG A 5 -8.38 -14.18 12.18
C ARG A 5 -9.12 -15.07 11.16
N PRO A 6 -8.72 -15.07 9.88
CA PRO A 6 -9.42 -15.87 8.88
C PRO A 6 -9.20 -17.37 9.12
N THR A 7 -10.28 -18.15 9.01
CA THR A 7 -10.26 -19.61 9.15
C THR A 7 -10.49 -20.35 7.83
N SER A 8 -11.01 -19.66 6.81
CA SER A 8 -11.32 -20.24 5.51
C SER A 8 -10.97 -19.32 4.34
N ARG A 9 -10.83 -19.92 3.14
CA ARG A 9 -10.64 -19.16 1.89
C ARG A 9 -11.77 -18.17 1.63
N VAL A 10 -13.00 -18.54 2.00
CA VAL A 10 -14.20 -17.71 1.81
C VAL A 10 -14.11 -16.43 2.65
N GLU A 11 -13.69 -16.53 3.91
CA GLU A 11 -13.49 -15.38 4.79
C GLU A 11 -12.41 -14.43 4.29
N ILE A 12 -11.31 -14.95 3.73
CA ILE A 12 -10.24 -14.12 3.16
C ILE A 12 -10.78 -13.27 2.01
N VAL A 13 -11.54 -13.88 1.09
CA VAL A 13 -12.14 -13.16 -0.05
C VAL A 13 -13.19 -12.17 0.43
N ALA A 14 -14.01 -12.53 1.41
CA ALA A 14 -15.01 -11.64 2.01
C ALA A 14 -14.36 -10.41 2.66
N ALA A 15 -13.29 -10.61 3.44
CA ALA A 15 -12.53 -9.54 4.08
C ALA A 15 -11.92 -8.58 3.05
N MET A 16 -11.22 -9.09 2.03
CA MET A 16 -10.67 -8.28 0.95
C MET A 16 -11.76 -7.48 0.22
N ARG A 17 -12.91 -8.10 -0.10
CA ARG A 17 -14.03 -7.41 -0.76
C ARG A 17 -14.63 -6.32 0.12
N ARG A 18 -14.77 -6.58 1.43
CA ARG A 18 -15.24 -5.59 2.40
C ARG A 18 -14.33 -4.35 2.39
N VAL A 19 -13.01 -4.53 2.53
CA VAL A 19 -12.04 -3.43 2.47
C VAL A 19 -12.21 -2.61 1.18
N ARG A 20 -12.30 -3.29 0.03
CA ARG A 20 -12.41 -2.63 -1.27
C ARG A 20 -13.71 -1.83 -1.42
N TYR A 21 -14.83 -2.40 -1.00
CA TYR A 21 -16.14 -1.76 -1.14
C TYR A 21 -16.31 -0.62 -0.15
N GLU A 22 -15.81 -0.76 1.06
CA GLU A 22 -15.82 0.31 2.06
C GLU A 22 -14.96 1.49 1.61
N PHE A 23 -13.76 1.22 1.09
CA PHE A 23 -12.89 2.26 0.53
C PHE A 23 -13.57 3.02 -0.63
N LYS A 24 -14.27 2.29 -1.51
CA LYS A 24 -15.03 2.87 -2.62
C LYS A 24 -16.23 3.68 -2.13
N ALA A 25 -16.97 3.18 -1.15
CA ALA A 25 -18.15 3.84 -0.59
C ALA A 25 -17.80 5.16 0.10
N ARG A 26 -16.65 5.21 0.78
CA ARG A 26 -16.10 6.43 1.39
C ARG A 26 -15.50 7.43 0.38
N GLY A 27 -15.47 7.12 -0.91
CA GLY A 27 -14.94 8.03 -1.95
C GLY A 27 -13.44 8.31 -1.85
N MET A 28 -12.68 7.50 -1.10
CA MET A 28 -11.27 7.74 -0.84
C MET A 28 -10.41 7.54 -2.10
N LYS A 29 -9.35 8.34 -2.23
CA LYS A 29 -8.40 8.21 -3.35
C LYS A 29 -7.32 7.19 -3.00
N LYS A 30 -7.09 6.24 -3.90
CA LYS A 30 -6.04 5.22 -3.71
C LYS A 30 -4.66 5.85 -3.71
N ARG A 31 -3.83 5.45 -2.74
CA ARG A 31 -2.44 5.89 -2.66
C ARG A 31 -1.58 5.10 -3.65
N LYS A 32 -0.76 5.79 -4.43
CA LYS A 32 0.19 5.12 -5.33
C LYS A 32 1.41 4.64 -4.55
N VAL A 33 1.73 3.37 -4.69
CA VAL A 33 2.82 2.71 -3.95
C VAL A 33 3.64 1.78 -4.84
N THR A 34 4.81 1.42 -4.34
CA THR A 34 5.63 0.31 -4.79
C THR A 34 5.55 -0.77 -3.71
N VAL A 35 5.42 -2.03 -4.12
CA VAL A 35 5.40 -3.18 -3.21
C VAL A 35 6.64 -4.01 -3.53
N ASP A 36 7.55 -4.10 -2.57
CA ASP A 36 8.76 -4.92 -2.64
C ASP A 36 8.55 -6.18 -1.82
N VAL A 37 8.79 -7.34 -2.44
CA VAL A 37 8.66 -8.66 -1.80
C VAL A 37 10.02 -9.34 -1.84
N SER A 38 10.46 -9.83 -0.69
CA SER A 38 11.75 -10.51 -0.52
C SER A 38 11.63 -11.62 0.53
N THR A 39 12.73 -12.32 0.79
CA THR A 39 12.82 -13.30 1.88
C THR A 39 12.61 -12.66 3.26
N ASP A 40 12.89 -11.36 3.40
CA ASP A 40 12.71 -10.64 4.67
C ASP A 40 11.24 -10.32 4.94
N GLY A 41 10.43 -10.18 3.89
CA GLY A 41 9.00 -9.89 3.99
C GLY A 41 8.48 -8.98 2.88
N VAL A 42 7.40 -8.27 3.20
CA VAL A 42 6.72 -7.34 2.32
C VAL A 42 6.92 -5.92 2.82
N ARG A 43 7.49 -5.08 1.96
CA ARG A 43 7.68 -3.64 2.20
C ARG A 43 6.87 -2.85 1.19
N VAL A 44 6.15 -1.84 1.67
CA VAL A 44 5.37 -0.93 0.83
C VAL A 44 5.91 0.47 1.00
N THR A 45 6.30 1.07 -0.13
CA THR A 45 6.86 2.41 -0.17
C THR A 45 6.05 3.31 -1.07
N THR A 46 6.02 4.61 -0.75
CA THR A 46 5.55 5.64 -1.65
C THR A 46 6.67 6.62 -1.97
N ARG A 47 6.54 7.37 -3.06
CA ARG A 47 7.54 8.35 -3.47
C ARG A 47 7.09 9.73 -3.04
N SER A 48 7.82 10.35 -2.11
CA SER A 48 7.66 11.77 -1.83
C SER A 48 8.32 12.60 -2.92
N LYS A 49 7.63 13.64 -3.38
CA LYS A 49 8.29 14.74 -4.09
C LYS A 49 8.76 15.72 -3.02
N ILE A 50 10.04 15.72 -2.71
CA ILE A 50 10.64 16.90 -2.09
C ILE A 50 10.59 18.03 -3.14
N THR A 51 9.74 19.01 -2.92
CA THR A 51 9.89 20.34 -3.50
C THR A 51 11.01 21.03 -2.74
N LYS A 52 12.27 20.83 -3.16
CA LYS A 52 13.36 21.68 -2.66
C LYS A 52 12.98 23.11 -3.00
N GLY A 53 12.78 23.95 -1.98
CA GLY A 53 12.58 25.38 -2.14
C GLY A 53 13.67 25.93 -3.06
N LYS A 54 13.29 26.87 -3.93
CA LYS A 54 14.22 27.58 -4.81
C LYS A 54 15.32 28.19 -3.93
N SER A 55 16.50 27.58 -3.88
CA SER A 55 17.70 28.25 -3.38
C SER A 55 18.04 29.36 -4.39
N PRO A 56 18.03 30.65 -4.01
CA PRO A 56 18.44 31.71 -4.89
C PRO A 56 19.96 31.62 -5.06
N GLY A 57 20.39 31.26 -6.27
CA GLY A 57 21.80 31.29 -6.65
C GLY A 57 22.42 29.91 -6.94
N LYS A 58 22.40 29.50 -8.21
CA LYS A 58 23.57 28.89 -8.85
C LYS A 58 23.47 28.90 -10.37
N LEU A 59 24.33 29.71 -10.98
CA LEU A 59 24.42 30.02 -12.42
C LEU A 59 25.20 28.97 -13.25
N PHE A 60 25.22 27.69 -12.85
CA PHE A 60 25.95 26.67 -13.63
C PHE A 60 25.16 25.37 -13.74
N GLY A 61 24.82 25.03 -14.99
CA GLY A 61 24.04 23.87 -15.37
C GLY A 61 24.59 22.58 -14.78
N ARG A 62 23.77 21.95 -13.93
CA ARG A 62 23.97 20.57 -13.50
C ARG A 62 22.61 19.89 -13.57
N LYS A 63 22.51 18.80 -14.34
CA LYS A 63 21.32 17.94 -14.43
C LYS A 63 20.78 17.73 -13.01
N THR A 64 19.63 18.30 -12.71
CA THR A 64 18.92 18.07 -11.44
C THR A 64 18.55 16.59 -11.38
N THR A 65 19.36 15.80 -10.68
CA THR A 65 18.93 14.50 -10.17
C THR A 65 17.75 14.80 -9.26
N LYS A 66 16.52 14.49 -9.70
CA LYS A 66 15.33 14.53 -8.84
C LYS A 66 15.59 13.55 -7.69
N CYS A 67 16.07 14.04 -6.55
CA CYS A 67 16.11 13.28 -5.31
C CYS A 67 14.66 13.04 -4.89
N SER A 68 14.12 11.90 -5.28
CA SER A 68 12.85 11.44 -4.75
C SER A 68 13.12 10.56 -3.55
N GLU A 69 12.78 11.02 -2.36
CA GLU A 69 12.82 10.18 -1.18
C GLU A 69 11.67 9.18 -1.24
N THR A 70 12.00 7.92 -1.04
CA THR A 70 11.03 6.84 -0.87
C THR A 70 10.69 6.76 0.61
N ILE A 71 9.41 6.96 0.93
CA ILE A 71 8.89 6.83 2.29
C ILE A 71 8.33 5.42 2.42
N GLU A 72 8.80 4.67 3.42
CA GLU A 72 8.17 3.41 3.82
C GLU A 72 6.88 3.72 4.57
N ILE A 73 5.77 3.15 4.08
CA ILE A 73 4.46 3.31 4.72
C ILE A 73 4.06 2.06 5.52
N MET A 74 4.64 0.90 5.19
CA MET A 74 4.31 -0.36 5.83
C MET A 74 5.42 -1.39 5.58
N HIS A 75 5.77 -2.14 6.62
CA HIS A 75 6.71 -3.24 6.53
C HIS A 75 6.27 -4.39 7.43
N HIS A 76 6.09 -5.56 6.82
CA HIS A 76 5.71 -6.79 7.52
C HIS A 76 6.72 -7.89 7.23
N PRO A 77 7.41 -8.42 8.26
CA PRO A 77 8.29 -9.56 8.11
C PRO A 77 7.55 -10.79 7.59
N ILE A 78 8.24 -11.66 6.86
CA ILE A 78 7.61 -12.81 6.19
C ILE A 78 6.83 -13.71 7.15
N TYR A 79 7.35 -13.94 8.36
CA TYR A 79 6.71 -14.78 9.39
C TYR A 79 5.41 -14.20 9.96
N ARG A 80 5.09 -12.92 9.68
CA ARG A 80 3.83 -12.27 10.09
C ARG A 80 2.77 -12.28 8.99
N ILE A 81 3.15 -12.59 7.75
CA ILE A 81 2.19 -12.71 6.65
C ILE A 81 1.42 -14.02 6.83
N PHE A 82 0.13 -13.91 7.12
CA PHE A 82 -0.73 -15.04 7.41
C PHE A 82 -1.36 -15.62 6.15
N TYR A 83 -1.82 -14.76 5.24
CA TYR A 83 -2.40 -15.16 3.97
C TYR A 83 -2.08 -14.16 2.87
N VAL A 84 -1.99 -14.67 1.63
CA VAL A 84 -1.88 -13.88 0.40
C VAL A 84 -2.90 -14.43 -0.58
N SER A 85 -3.66 -13.55 -1.23
CA SER A 85 -4.73 -13.95 -2.15
C SER A 85 -4.99 -12.91 -3.24
N HIS A 86 -5.68 -13.32 -4.30
CA HIS A 86 -6.22 -12.43 -5.34
C HIS A 86 -7.75 -12.46 -5.34
N ASP A 87 -8.40 -11.44 -5.91
CA ASP A 87 -9.85 -11.49 -6.15
C ASP A 87 -10.16 -12.45 -7.29
N SER A 88 -11.04 -13.42 -7.05
CA SER A 88 -11.43 -14.40 -8.06
C SER A 88 -12.12 -13.78 -9.27
N SER A 89 -12.71 -12.60 -9.11
CA SER A 89 -13.32 -11.84 -10.21
C SER A 89 -12.42 -10.77 -10.80
N ASP A 90 -11.27 -10.47 -10.19
CA ASP A 90 -10.37 -9.41 -10.63
C ASP A 90 -8.92 -9.68 -10.21
N LEU A 91 -8.21 -10.46 -11.03
CA LEU A 91 -6.82 -10.87 -10.79
C LEU A 91 -5.83 -9.70 -10.68
N LYS A 92 -6.23 -8.47 -11.02
CA LYS A 92 -5.40 -7.28 -10.82
C LYS A 92 -5.42 -6.79 -9.38
N ILE A 93 -6.32 -7.34 -8.57
CA ILE A 93 -6.43 -7.06 -7.14
C ILE A 93 -5.80 -8.22 -6.41
N PHE A 94 -4.79 -7.90 -5.61
CA PHE A 94 -4.26 -8.82 -4.63
C PHE A 94 -4.37 -8.20 -3.26
N SER A 95 -4.42 -9.06 -2.26
CA SER A 95 -4.36 -8.67 -0.86
C SER A 95 -3.49 -9.63 -0.08
N TYR A 96 -2.98 -9.14 1.04
CA TYR A 96 -2.43 -10.01 2.06
C TYR A 96 -2.99 -9.62 3.41
N ILE A 97 -2.99 -10.59 4.32
CA ILE A 97 -3.37 -10.42 5.71
C ILE A 97 -2.12 -10.66 6.55
N ALA A 98 -1.74 -9.66 7.34
CA ALA A 98 -0.59 -9.75 8.24
C ALA A 98 -1.04 -9.57 9.68
N ARG A 99 -0.37 -10.24 10.61
CA ARG A 99 -0.56 -10.02 12.04
C ARG A 99 0.29 -8.82 12.50
N ASP A 100 -0.34 -7.82 13.09
CA ASP A 100 0.34 -6.65 13.64
C ASP A 100 1.25 -7.05 14.83
N GLY A 101 2.47 -6.52 14.85
CA GLY A 101 3.48 -6.89 15.85
C GLY A 101 3.16 -6.38 17.26
N ALA A 102 2.47 -5.25 17.38
CA ALA A 102 2.17 -4.62 18.67
C ALA A 102 0.82 -5.08 19.21
N THR A 103 -0.21 -5.09 18.36
CA THR A 103 -1.60 -5.36 18.81
C THR A 103 -2.04 -6.80 18.60
N ASN A 104 -1.27 -7.61 17.87
CA ASN A 104 -1.66 -8.96 17.45
C ASN A 104 -2.94 -9.04 16.60
N VAL A 105 -3.46 -7.90 16.14
CA VAL A 105 -4.64 -7.82 15.28
C VAL A 105 -4.24 -8.17 13.85
N PHE A 106 -5.13 -8.83 13.12
CA PHE A 106 -4.92 -9.12 11.70
C PHE A 106 -5.35 -7.92 10.86
N LYS A 107 -4.47 -7.47 9.97
CA LYS A 107 -4.71 -6.36 9.05
C LYS A 107 -4.74 -6.88 7.63
N CYS A 108 -5.83 -6.61 6.92
CA CYS A 108 -5.95 -6.85 5.49
C CYS A 108 -5.50 -5.62 4.70
N SER A 109 -4.51 -5.81 3.83
CA SER A 109 -3.96 -4.80 2.92
C SER A 109 -4.35 -5.15 1.49
N VAL A 110 -5.06 -4.26 0.80
CA VAL A 110 -5.58 -4.49 -0.56
C VAL A 110 -4.87 -3.58 -1.56
N PHE A 111 -4.43 -4.17 -2.67
CA PHE A 111 -3.68 -3.51 -3.72
C PHE A 111 -4.29 -3.77 -5.09
N LYS A 112 -4.27 -2.75 -5.95
CA LYS A 112 -4.70 -2.83 -7.35
C LYS A 112 -3.53 -2.52 -8.29
N SER A 113 -3.27 -3.38 -9.27
CA SER A 113 -2.22 -3.12 -10.27
C SER A 113 -2.61 -2.03 -11.26
N ASN A 114 -1.61 -1.29 -11.74
CA ASN A 114 -1.76 -0.42 -12.89
C ASN A 114 -1.54 -1.19 -14.20
N LYS A 115 -2.53 -1.19 -15.09
CA LYS A 115 -2.51 -1.92 -16.38
C LYS A 115 -1.30 -1.56 -17.27
N LYS A 116 -0.74 -0.35 -17.14
CA LYS A 116 0.37 0.14 -17.98
C LYS A 116 1.76 -0.15 -17.41
N HIS A 117 1.89 -0.50 -16.13
CA HIS A 117 3.19 -0.63 -15.48
C HIS A 117 3.16 -1.74 -14.43
N LYS A 118 3.94 -2.80 -14.67
CA LYS A 118 3.98 -4.01 -13.83
C LYS A 118 4.39 -3.76 -12.37
N ASN A 119 5.12 -2.67 -12.09
CA ASN A 119 5.67 -2.36 -10.76
C ASN A 119 4.96 -1.19 -10.05
N LYS A 120 3.77 -0.79 -10.52
CA LYS A 120 2.99 0.30 -9.89
C LYS A 120 1.69 -0.25 -9.32
N TRP A 121 1.52 -0.06 -8.02
CA TRP A 121 0.36 -0.51 -7.27
C TRP A 121 -0.40 0.67 -6.67
N TYR A 122 -1.68 0.47 -6.45
CA TYR A 122 -2.55 1.39 -5.74
C TYR A 122 -3.04 0.72 -4.47
N PHE A 123 -2.77 1.34 -3.33
CA PHE A 123 -3.11 0.86 -2.00
C PHE A 123 -4.37 1.57 -1.51
N ASP A 124 -5.31 0.79 -0.99
CA ASP A 124 -6.51 1.29 -0.32
C ASP A 124 -6.14 1.68 1.12
N ASP A 125 -5.62 2.90 1.27
CA ASP A 125 -5.08 3.44 2.52
C ASP A 125 -6.14 4.21 3.31
N PHE A 126 -6.61 3.64 4.43
CA PHE A 126 -7.62 4.27 5.28
C PHE A 126 -7.05 5.35 6.20
N ASP A 127 -5.73 5.34 6.39
CA ASP A 127 -5.02 6.17 7.37
C ASP A 127 -4.18 7.27 6.69
N ASP A 128 -4.58 7.74 5.50
CA ASP A 128 -3.83 8.79 4.80
C ASP A 128 -3.89 10.13 5.58
N PRO A 129 -2.80 10.55 6.25
CA PRO A 129 -2.84 11.74 7.10
C PRO A 129 -2.88 13.04 6.28
N TYR A 130 -2.69 12.96 4.96
CA TYR A 130 -2.73 14.12 4.06
C TYR A 130 -4.11 14.38 3.45
N HIS A 131 -5.09 13.50 3.69
CA HIS A 131 -6.49 13.73 3.34
C HIS A 131 -7.35 13.42 4.58
N PRO A 132 -7.51 14.38 5.51
CA PRO A 132 -8.43 14.21 6.62
C PRO A 132 -9.83 13.91 6.08
N HIS A 133 -10.49 12.92 6.68
CA HIS A 133 -11.90 12.64 6.44
C HIS A 133 -12.70 13.87 6.91
N GLU A 134 -13.44 14.50 6.00
CA GLU A 134 -14.50 15.46 6.36
C GLU A 134 -15.70 14.71 6.97
#